data_AF-A0A517QA69-F1
#
_entry.id   AF-A0A517QA69-F1
#
_cell.length_a   1.000
_cell.length_b   1.000
_cell.length_c   1.000
_cell.angle_alpha   90.00
_cell.angle_beta   90.00
_cell.angle_gamma   90.00
#
_symmetry.space_group_name_H-M   'P 1'
#
loop_
_entity.id
_entity.type
_entity.pdbx_description
1 polymer ?
#
loop_
_entity_poly.entity_id
_entity_poly.type
_entity_poly.pdbx_seq_one_letter_code
_entity_poly.pdbx_strand_id
1 'polypeptide(L)'
;MKCALYSIRHRSRLSLFLPAVVLICCLFSSLQLRAEDNETAIREPFRLDLVPEEALGVIAFRPAQLLAEPVIKPIRELLLKDQPHNFREGSLGLMPTDVKAVTMIFLFQEPGESGRTPFKNVFLIETIEKLNQAQMKQLFSKSPLVETEFQGKTLLTKGSNDGDTLVFLDEDSFLISDRSSGVKTIIDQLQNRDNRVWSKRLAPVATASVAGGINMQALRSRLGEALIQPLTQRIPAWPMIAPIWQNTEIATLGITLQKGLSLELLFEQNNNSEQLKQSLEGLLLLGKNMIRQFQTTREKLNRPLRPEEVSYLKRLEQVFTETQVTQDNSRVTFKSVFKQDLLSQMVDLTIPAILQARAAARRSVSKNNIKHIMLALHNYHDRYHHFPPAVVMGPDGKTPHSWRVELLPYLDQQALYDKYRMNEPWDSEHNLKIAETVVPVFSHPNSDKPANSCYFAVTGDGTAFGNKQGVSFKDITDGTSNTIAIVEAKRDIPWTKPEDIHFDGKKLPKFGGFSENPPVNGQPAIGVYYVGSCDGRARMIMDNIDEELLKTLLTIADGKPDQ
;
A
#
# COMPACT_ATOMS: atom_id res chain seq x y z
N MET A 1 -30.87 -3.39 14.80
CA MET A 1 -30.20 -3.91 13.59
C MET A 1 -29.51 -2.77 12.84
N LYS A 2 -28.36 -2.31 13.34
CA LYS A 2 -27.42 -1.33 12.74
C LYS A 2 -26.42 -0.97 13.85
N CYS A 3 -25.42 -1.82 14.06
CA CYS A 3 -24.24 -1.53 14.88
C CYS A 3 -23.20 -2.64 14.64
N ALA A 4 -21.92 -2.27 14.66
CA ALA A 4 -20.73 -3.11 14.50
C ALA A 4 -20.36 -3.56 13.07
N LEU A 5 -20.13 -2.62 12.14
CA LEU A 5 -19.19 -2.80 11.00
C LEU A 5 -18.53 -1.46 10.55
N TYR A 6 -18.64 -0.39 11.35
CA TYR A 6 -18.09 0.93 11.07
C TYR A 6 -16.92 1.24 12.01
N SER A 7 -15.80 0.51 11.86
CA SER A 7 -14.52 0.88 12.51
C SER A 7 -13.34 0.16 11.85
N ILE A 8 -13.14 0.40 10.55
CA ILE A 8 -11.84 0.19 9.90
C ILE A 8 -11.59 1.43 9.01
N ARG A 9 -11.33 2.56 9.66
CA ARG A 9 -10.92 3.83 9.03
C ARG A 9 -9.86 4.47 9.90
N HIS A 10 -8.60 4.10 9.68
CA HIS A 10 -7.42 4.99 9.58
C HIS A 10 -6.14 4.16 9.54
N ARG A 11 -5.16 4.65 8.76
CA ARG A 11 -3.79 4.15 8.50
C ARG A 11 -3.58 2.64 8.69
N SER A 12 -3.65 1.90 7.58
CA SER A 12 -2.95 0.62 7.41
C SER A 12 -2.37 0.55 6.00
N ARG A 13 -1.05 0.55 5.88
CA ARG A 13 -0.33 0.12 4.65
C ARG A 13 -0.35 -1.40 4.46
N LEU A 14 -1.16 -2.13 5.22
CA LEU A 14 -1.16 -3.59 5.29
C LEU A 14 -2.59 -4.14 5.36
N SER A 15 -3.39 -3.84 4.34
CA SER A 15 -4.70 -4.50 4.16
C SER A 15 -4.72 -5.31 2.87
N LEU A 16 -4.86 -6.62 3.05
CA LEU A 16 -5.21 -7.69 2.10
C LEU A 16 -4.04 -8.46 1.47
N PHE A 17 -3.94 -9.71 1.95
CA PHE A 17 -2.93 -10.75 1.76
C PHE A 17 -3.07 -11.59 0.47
N LEU A 18 -3.77 -11.11 -0.56
CA LEU A 18 -3.95 -11.85 -1.82
C LEU A 18 -3.43 -11.19 -3.12
N PRO A 19 -2.86 -9.97 -3.14
CA PRO A 19 -2.14 -9.47 -4.30
C PRO A 19 -0.61 -9.48 -4.12
N ALA A 20 -0.05 -10.11 -3.08
CA ALA A 20 1.36 -9.93 -2.67
C ALA A 20 2.40 -10.19 -3.78
N VAL A 21 2.16 -11.13 -4.70
CA VAL A 21 3.10 -11.42 -5.80
C VAL A 21 3.03 -10.38 -6.93
N VAL A 22 1.90 -9.66 -7.07
CA VAL A 22 1.69 -8.60 -8.08
C VAL A 22 1.96 -7.21 -7.50
N LEU A 23 1.77 -7.03 -6.18
CA LEU A 23 1.95 -5.74 -5.50
C LEU A 23 3.42 -5.40 -5.18
N ILE A 24 4.29 -6.41 -5.10
CA ILE A 24 5.75 -6.19 -4.94
C ILE A 24 6.37 -5.54 -6.20
N CYS A 25 5.69 -5.61 -7.35
CA CYS A 25 6.09 -4.95 -8.60
C CYS A 25 5.48 -3.55 -8.80
N CYS A 26 5.09 -2.87 -7.71
CA CYS A 26 4.64 -1.48 -7.76
C CYS A 26 5.41 -0.61 -6.79
N LEU A 27 5.91 0.52 -7.32
CA LEU A 27 6.84 1.50 -6.73
C LEU A 27 8.30 1.13 -7.06
N PHE A 28 9.30 1.98 -6.80
CA PHE A 28 10.74 1.79 -7.01
C PHE A 28 11.46 2.10 -8.40
N SER A 29 12.38 3.10 -8.43
CA SER A 29 13.55 3.40 -9.33
C SER A 29 14.59 4.25 -8.57
N SER A 30 15.88 4.37 -8.94
CA SER A 30 16.65 4.25 -10.18
C SER A 30 18.10 3.76 -9.91
N LEU A 31 18.70 2.98 -10.81
CA LEU A 31 20.04 3.23 -11.39
C LEU A 31 20.34 2.27 -12.56
N GLN A 32 21.32 2.66 -13.37
CA GLN A 32 21.68 2.12 -14.68
C GLN A 32 22.35 0.74 -14.60
N LEU A 33 21.78 -0.19 -15.38
CA LEU A 33 22.37 -1.36 -16.05
C LEU A 33 23.75 -1.85 -15.56
N ARG A 34 23.71 -2.91 -14.74
CA ARG A 34 24.65 -4.03 -14.79
C ARG A 34 23.90 -5.32 -14.45
N ALA A 35 23.16 -5.83 -15.43
CA ALA A 35 22.80 -7.24 -15.44
C ALA A 35 23.69 -7.88 -16.48
N GLU A 36 24.85 -8.38 -16.05
CA GLU A 36 25.52 -9.43 -16.81
C GLU A 36 24.57 -10.63 -16.80
N ASP A 37 24.20 -11.09 -17.99
CA ASP A 37 23.42 -12.31 -18.22
C ASP A 37 24.21 -13.51 -17.71
N ASN A 38 24.18 -13.75 -16.40
CA ASN A 38 24.80 -14.93 -15.83
C ASN A 38 23.74 -16.05 -15.75
N GLU A 39 23.52 -16.69 -16.90
CA GLU A 39 22.51 -17.75 -17.14
C GLU A 39 22.64 -19.01 -16.23
N THR A 40 23.60 -19.05 -15.31
CA THR A 40 23.93 -20.25 -14.51
C THR A 40 24.31 -19.97 -13.05
N ALA A 41 23.87 -18.86 -12.45
CA ALA A 41 24.08 -18.65 -11.01
C ALA A 41 23.28 -19.67 -10.18
N ILE A 42 23.99 -20.59 -9.49
CA ILE A 42 23.41 -21.48 -8.48
C ILE A 42 22.71 -20.60 -7.44
N ARG A 43 21.40 -20.78 -7.28
CA ARG A 43 20.63 -19.97 -6.32
C ARG A 43 20.95 -20.44 -4.90
N GLU A 44 21.57 -19.56 -4.13
CA GLU A 44 21.75 -19.79 -2.71
C GLU A 44 20.38 -19.89 -2.01
N PRO A 45 20.19 -20.82 -1.07
CA PRO A 45 18.98 -20.90 -0.25
C PRO A 45 18.71 -19.57 0.48
N PHE A 46 17.43 -19.23 0.66
CA PHE A 46 17.05 -18.10 1.52
C PHE A 46 17.54 -18.30 2.97
N ARG A 47 17.83 -17.19 3.67
CA ARG A 47 18.17 -17.15 5.10
C ARG A 47 16.95 -17.42 6.00
N LEU A 48 16.50 -18.67 5.99
CA LEU A 48 15.34 -19.15 6.75
C LEU A 48 15.71 -19.66 8.14
N ASP A 49 17.00 -19.69 8.47
CA ASP A 49 17.56 -20.03 9.79
C ASP A 49 17.10 -19.03 10.88
N LEU A 50 16.74 -17.82 10.46
CA LEU A 50 16.34 -16.72 11.32
C LEU A 50 14.85 -16.69 11.64
N VAL A 51 14.06 -17.58 11.03
CA VAL A 51 12.61 -17.59 11.21
C VAL A 51 12.28 -18.41 12.46
N PRO A 52 11.69 -17.80 13.51
CA PRO A 52 11.33 -18.50 14.74
C PRO A 52 10.26 -19.56 14.47
N GLU A 53 10.28 -20.65 15.23
CA GLU A 53 9.32 -21.75 15.06
C GLU A 53 7.86 -21.31 15.23
N GLU A 54 7.63 -20.38 16.16
CA GLU A 54 6.34 -19.79 16.48
C GLU A 54 5.80 -18.82 15.42
N ALA A 55 6.58 -18.52 14.38
CA ALA A 55 6.12 -17.68 13.30
C ALA A 55 4.83 -18.25 12.69
N LEU A 56 3.89 -17.35 12.38
CA LEU A 56 2.68 -17.72 11.65
C LEU A 56 3.03 -18.11 10.21
N GLY A 57 4.02 -17.45 9.63
CA GLY A 57 4.48 -17.75 8.28
C GLY A 57 5.66 -16.90 7.87
N VAL A 58 6.18 -17.25 6.70
CA VAL A 58 7.31 -16.58 6.06
C VAL A 58 7.04 -16.45 4.56
N ILE A 59 7.45 -15.34 3.95
CA ILE A 59 7.52 -15.17 2.50
C ILE A 59 8.89 -14.60 2.15
N ALA A 60 9.67 -15.33 1.37
CA ALA A 60 10.98 -14.94 0.87
C ALA A 60 10.97 -14.81 -0.66
N PHE A 61 11.62 -13.79 -1.22
CA PHE A 61 11.72 -13.60 -2.67
C PHE A 61 13.02 -12.86 -3.04
N ARG A 62 13.42 -12.95 -4.32
CA ARG A 62 14.65 -12.32 -4.85
C ARG A 62 14.31 -11.20 -5.84
N PRO A 63 14.19 -9.94 -5.39
CA PRO A 63 13.72 -8.84 -6.24
C PRO A 63 14.62 -8.61 -7.46
N ALA A 64 15.93 -8.48 -7.27
CA ALA A 64 16.88 -8.22 -8.35
C ALA A 64 16.81 -9.31 -9.43
N GLN A 65 16.73 -10.58 -9.01
CA GLN A 65 16.64 -11.71 -9.92
C GLN A 65 15.30 -11.75 -10.67
N LEU A 66 14.17 -11.55 -9.98
CA LEU A 66 12.85 -11.52 -10.63
C LEU A 66 12.77 -10.42 -11.69
N LEU A 67 13.37 -9.26 -11.42
CA LEU A 67 13.43 -8.15 -12.38
C LEU A 67 14.42 -8.40 -13.51
N ALA A 68 15.42 -9.27 -13.34
CA ALA A 68 16.34 -9.65 -14.40
C ALA A 68 15.67 -10.53 -15.47
N GLU A 69 14.63 -11.28 -15.12
CA GLU A 69 13.96 -12.21 -16.04
C GLU A 69 13.39 -11.51 -17.29
N PRO A 70 13.68 -12.00 -18.52
CA PRO A 70 13.28 -11.33 -19.75
C PRO A 70 11.78 -11.07 -19.87
N VAL A 71 10.95 -12.00 -19.39
CA VAL A 71 9.49 -11.90 -19.43
C VAL A 71 8.93 -10.80 -18.50
N ILE A 72 9.70 -10.39 -17.49
CA ILE A 72 9.35 -9.32 -16.55
C ILE A 72 9.86 -7.95 -17.03
N LYS A 73 10.67 -7.89 -18.09
CA LYS A 73 11.22 -6.64 -18.64
C LYS A 73 10.18 -5.51 -18.81
N PRO A 74 8.97 -5.72 -19.35
CA PRO A 74 7.97 -4.66 -19.46
C PRO A 74 7.52 -4.10 -18.11
N ILE A 75 7.37 -4.97 -17.10
CA ILE A 75 7.04 -4.58 -15.73
C ILE A 75 8.21 -3.83 -15.09
N ARG A 76 9.46 -4.30 -15.32
CA ARG A 76 10.69 -3.60 -14.87
C ARG A 76 10.78 -2.19 -15.45
N GLU A 77 10.54 -2.01 -16.75
CA GLU A 77 10.57 -0.68 -17.37
C GLU A 77 9.46 0.23 -16.82
N LEU A 78 8.25 -0.31 -16.61
CA LEU A 78 7.15 0.41 -15.98
C LEU A 78 7.41 0.77 -14.52
N LEU A 79 8.14 -0.08 -13.80
CA LEU A 79 8.62 0.18 -12.45
C LEU A 79 9.61 1.36 -12.45
N LEU A 80 10.57 1.33 -13.37
CA LEU A 80 11.67 2.30 -13.42
C LEU A 80 11.25 3.70 -13.90
N LYS A 81 10.25 3.81 -14.77
CA LYS A 81 9.87 5.07 -15.46
C LYS A 81 9.19 6.12 -14.56
N ASP A 82 8.52 5.73 -13.47
CA ASP A 82 7.36 6.47 -12.95
C ASP A 82 7.52 6.93 -11.49
N GLN A 83 8.63 7.58 -11.17
CA GLN A 83 9.18 7.60 -9.82
C GLN A 83 9.23 8.97 -9.14
N PRO A 84 8.36 9.22 -8.13
CA PRO A 84 8.38 10.47 -7.36
C PRO A 84 9.52 10.48 -6.33
N HIS A 85 10.06 11.66 -6.01
CA HIS A 85 11.16 11.85 -5.03
C HIS A 85 10.94 11.16 -3.66
N ASN A 86 9.71 11.03 -3.18
CA ASN A 86 9.37 10.45 -1.86
C ASN A 86 9.61 8.93 -1.77
N PHE A 87 9.90 8.27 -2.88
CA PHE A 87 10.05 6.84 -2.94
C PHE A 87 11.36 6.36 -2.27
N ARG A 88 12.49 7.05 -2.50
CA ARG A 88 13.80 6.72 -1.91
C ARG A 88 13.82 6.82 -0.39
N GLU A 89 13.05 7.74 0.19
CA GLU A 89 12.89 7.83 1.65
C GLU A 89 12.20 6.58 2.22
N GLY A 90 11.20 6.04 1.53
CA GLY A 90 10.46 4.87 1.98
C GLY A 90 11.19 3.53 1.83
N SER A 91 12.22 3.45 0.97
CA SER A 91 13.03 2.25 0.75
C SER A 91 14.41 2.29 1.40
N LEU A 92 14.64 3.26 2.27
CA LEU A 92 15.95 3.50 2.90
C LEU A 92 17.07 3.68 1.86
N GLY A 93 16.73 4.20 0.68
CA GLY A 93 17.68 4.44 -0.41
C GLY A 93 17.98 3.24 -1.29
N LEU A 94 17.42 2.06 -1.02
CA LEU A 94 17.66 0.83 -1.79
C LEU A 94 16.77 0.74 -3.03
N MET A 95 17.33 0.26 -4.14
CA MET A 95 16.59 -0.15 -5.32
C MET A 95 16.32 -1.65 -5.30
N PRO A 96 15.20 -2.13 -5.86
CA PRO A 96 14.92 -3.56 -5.96
C PRO A 96 15.99 -4.33 -6.71
N THR A 97 16.67 -3.69 -7.67
CA THR A 97 17.81 -4.26 -8.40
C THR A 97 19.03 -4.47 -7.54
N ASP A 98 19.13 -3.80 -6.39
CA ASP A 98 20.24 -3.88 -5.45
C ASP A 98 19.92 -4.86 -4.30
N VAL A 99 18.70 -5.39 -4.26
CA VAL A 99 18.22 -6.28 -3.20
C VAL A 99 18.31 -7.73 -3.66
N LYS A 100 19.21 -8.48 -3.03
CA LYS A 100 19.45 -9.90 -3.25
C LYS A 100 18.24 -10.73 -2.82
N ALA A 101 17.76 -10.51 -1.59
CA ALA A 101 16.62 -11.22 -1.04
C ALA A 101 15.85 -10.38 -0.03
N VAL A 102 14.54 -10.62 0.06
CA VAL A 102 13.67 -10.10 1.11
C VAL A 102 12.95 -11.28 1.74
N THR A 103 13.03 -11.41 3.06
CA THR A 103 12.30 -12.41 3.84
C THR A 103 11.37 -11.70 4.81
N MET A 104 10.06 -11.83 4.58
CA MET A 104 8.98 -11.31 5.41
C MET A 104 8.56 -12.38 6.41
N ILE A 105 8.61 -12.06 7.70
CA ILE A 105 8.27 -12.97 8.80
C ILE A 105 7.06 -12.41 9.53
N PHE A 106 6.03 -13.24 9.67
CA PHE A 106 4.77 -12.90 10.33
C PHE A 106 4.74 -13.53 11.71
N LEU A 107 4.76 -12.71 12.76
CA LEU A 107 4.70 -13.14 14.15
C LEU A 107 3.36 -12.74 14.76
N PHE A 108 2.85 -13.50 15.72
CA PHE A 108 1.70 -13.05 16.49
C PHE A 108 2.08 -11.95 17.48
N GLN A 109 1.14 -11.06 17.75
CA GLN A 109 1.25 -10.16 18.91
C GLN A 109 1.10 -10.94 20.22
N GLU A 110 1.82 -10.49 21.23
CA GLU A 110 1.76 -11.01 22.59
C GLU A 110 0.60 -10.37 23.38
N PRO A 111 0.04 -11.06 24.39
CA PRO A 111 -0.97 -10.47 25.26
C PRO A 111 -0.48 -9.18 25.91
N GLY A 112 -1.21 -8.08 25.71
CA GLY A 112 -0.85 -6.75 26.22
C GLY A 112 -0.14 -5.84 25.21
N GLU A 113 0.30 -6.37 24.05
CA GLU A 113 0.74 -5.53 22.94
C GLU A 113 -0.48 -4.87 22.26
N SER A 114 -0.50 -3.54 22.20
CA SER A 114 -1.53 -2.81 21.47
C SER A 114 -1.19 -2.73 19.98
N GLY A 115 -2.10 -3.08 19.09
CA GLY A 115 -1.87 -3.00 17.65
C GLY A 115 -3.17 -3.09 16.85
N ARG A 116 -3.18 -2.54 15.63
CA ARG A 116 -4.37 -2.59 14.75
C ARG A 116 -4.54 -3.94 14.05
N THR A 117 -3.45 -4.69 13.92
CA THR A 117 -3.41 -6.05 13.36
C THR A 117 -2.93 -7.01 14.45
N PRO A 118 -3.41 -8.25 14.51
CA PRO A 118 -2.98 -9.22 15.52
C PRO A 118 -1.57 -9.80 15.25
N PHE A 119 -0.83 -9.20 14.31
CA PHE A 119 0.46 -9.67 13.83
C PHE A 119 1.49 -8.55 13.88
N LYS A 120 2.74 -8.93 14.15
CA LYS A 120 3.97 -8.15 13.98
C LYS A 120 4.62 -8.58 12.67
N ASN A 121 5.17 -7.63 11.91
CA ASN A 121 5.86 -7.93 10.66
C ASN A 121 7.35 -7.62 10.84
N VAL A 122 8.19 -8.59 10.51
CA VAL A 122 9.65 -8.38 10.46
C VAL A 122 10.12 -8.65 9.05
N PHE A 123 10.93 -7.74 8.51
CA PHE A 123 11.54 -7.88 7.21
C PHE A 123 13.03 -8.02 7.39
N LEU A 124 13.59 -9.13 6.91
CA LEU A 124 15.00 -9.31 6.66
C LEU A 124 15.29 -8.94 5.21
N ILE A 125 16.19 -7.99 5.00
CA ILE A 125 16.61 -7.56 3.68
C ILE A 125 18.10 -7.82 3.53
N GLU A 126 18.46 -8.51 2.45
CA GLU A 126 19.82 -8.80 2.03
C GLU A 126 20.09 -8.04 0.72
N THR A 127 21.17 -7.28 0.66
CA THR A 127 21.58 -6.49 -0.51
C THR A 127 22.70 -7.17 -1.27
N ILE A 128 22.87 -6.79 -2.54
CA ILE A 128 23.97 -7.28 -3.39
C ILE A 128 25.28 -6.58 -3.00
N GLU A 129 25.18 -5.29 -2.71
CA GLU A 129 26.30 -4.42 -2.31
C GLU A 129 26.22 -4.09 -0.82
N LYS A 130 27.33 -3.60 -0.25
CA LYS A 130 27.38 -3.17 1.16
C LYS A 130 26.41 -2.01 1.45
N LEU A 131 25.80 -2.05 2.64
CA LEU A 131 24.85 -1.04 3.09
C LEU A 131 25.54 0.29 3.43
N ASN A 132 24.96 1.39 2.92
CA ASN A 132 25.29 2.72 3.44
C ASN A 132 24.48 3.00 4.71
N GLN A 133 24.96 2.48 5.84
CA GLN A 133 24.24 2.57 7.12
C GLN A 133 23.95 4.02 7.54
N ALA A 134 24.86 4.96 7.28
CA ALA A 134 24.68 6.36 7.62
C ALA A 134 23.50 6.99 6.85
N GLN A 135 23.45 6.77 5.53
CA GLN A 135 22.33 7.21 4.70
C GLN A 135 21.02 6.54 5.12
N MET A 136 21.05 5.24 5.39
CA MET A 136 19.86 4.50 5.82
C MET A 136 19.32 5.02 7.16
N LYS A 137 20.16 5.32 8.14
CA LYS A 137 19.73 5.93 9.42
C LYS A 137 19.02 7.26 9.20
N GLN A 138 19.56 8.12 8.34
CA GLN A 138 18.99 9.43 7.99
C GLN A 138 17.65 9.31 7.26
N LEU A 139 17.53 8.35 6.33
CA LEU A 139 16.27 8.10 5.61
C LEU A 139 15.24 7.40 6.49
N PHE A 140 15.67 6.56 7.42
CA PHE A 140 14.79 5.87 8.35
C PHE A 140 14.06 6.86 9.25
N SER A 141 14.77 7.82 9.86
CA SER A 141 14.14 8.85 10.69
C SER A 141 14.83 10.21 10.56
N LYS A 142 14.02 11.26 10.37
CA LYS A 142 14.46 12.67 10.47
C LYS A 142 14.53 13.16 11.92
N SER A 143 13.88 12.46 12.85
CA SER A 143 13.94 12.72 14.30
C SER A 143 15.02 11.86 14.96
N PRO A 144 15.57 12.27 16.12
CA PRO A 144 16.50 11.45 16.88
C PRO A 144 15.94 10.05 17.13
N LEU A 145 16.80 9.05 16.90
CA LEU A 145 16.48 7.64 17.15
C LEU A 145 16.83 7.30 18.60
N VAL A 146 16.01 6.45 19.22
CA VAL A 146 16.38 5.84 20.50
C VAL A 146 17.26 4.64 20.19
N GLU A 147 18.53 4.73 20.56
CA GLU A 147 19.48 3.63 20.44
C GLU A 147 19.43 2.78 21.72
N THR A 148 19.16 1.48 21.57
CA THR A 148 19.23 0.51 22.67
C THR A 148 20.07 -0.68 22.25
N GLU A 149 20.68 -1.37 23.21
CA GLU A 149 21.39 -2.62 22.94
C GLU A 149 20.53 -3.83 23.33
N PHE A 150 20.56 -4.85 22.48
CA PHE A 150 19.95 -6.13 22.76
C PHE A 150 20.83 -7.25 22.18
N GLN A 151 21.36 -8.11 23.07
CA GLN A 151 22.22 -9.25 22.71
C GLN A 151 23.37 -8.90 21.74
N GLY A 152 24.04 -7.78 21.99
CA GLY A 152 25.17 -7.32 21.17
C GLY A 152 24.78 -6.70 19.83
N LYS A 153 23.49 -6.45 19.59
CA LYS A 153 22.99 -5.69 18.44
C LYS A 153 22.41 -4.35 18.88
N THR A 154 22.68 -3.31 18.11
CA THR A 154 22.12 -1.97 18.31
C THR A 154 20.77 -1.86 17.61
N LEU A 155 19.73 -1.56 18.39
CA LEU A 155 18.37 -1.30 17.94
C LEU A 155 18.16 0.20 17.81
N LEU A 156 17.72 0.62 16.62
CA LEU A 156 17.44 2.01 16.29
C LEU A 156 15.93 2.18 16.18
N THR A 157 15.30 2.74 17.20
CA THR A 157 13.83 2.80 17.29
C THR A 157 13.32 4.23 17.14
N LYS A 158 12.22 4.40 16.39
CA LYS A 158 11.53 5.69 16.26
C LYS A 158 10.63 5.95 17.46
N GLY A 159 10.80 7.11 18.08
CA GLY A 159 9.92 7.55 19.16
C GLY A 159 10.16 6.78 20.46
N SER A 160 9.21 5.96 20.90
CA SER A 160 9.32 5.17 22.13
C SER A 160 10.11 3.88 21.91
N ASN A 161 10.47 3.18 22.99
CA ASN A 161 11.22 1.91 22.95
C ASN A 161 10.52 0.76 22.21
N ASP A 162 9.29 0.93 21.71
CA ASP A 162 8.52 -0.09 20.98
C ASP A 162 7.92 0.40 19.64
N GLY A 163 8.51 1.43 19.04
CA GLY A 163 8.16 1.90 17.70
C GLY A 163 8.81 1.10 16.57
N ASP A 164 8.68 1.64 15.35
CA ASP A 164 9.41 1.15 14.16
C ASP A 164 10.90 1.01 14.50
N THR A 165 11.46 -0.16 14.26
CA THR A 165 12.84 -0.48 14.68
C THR A 165 13.66 -0.99 13.50
N LEU A 166 14.89 -0.47 13.37
CA LEU A 166 15.90 -0.85 12.39
C LEU A 166 17.11 -1.46 13.11
N VAL A 167 17.61 -2.60 12.63
CA VAL A 167 18.83 -3.26 13.13
C VAL A 167 19.69 -3.70 11.95
N PHE A 168 20.95 -3.28 11.92
CA PHE A 168 21.93 -3.84 10.98
C PHE A 168 22.45 -5.18 11.53
N LEU A 169 22.28 -6.25 10.76
CA LEU A 169 22.78 -7.56 11.15
C LEU A 169 24.24 -7.68 10.75
N ASP A 170 24.53 -7.42 9.47
CA ASP A 170 25.80 -7.64 8.80
C ASP A 170 26.14 -6.41 7.91
N GLU A 171 27.18 -6.49 7.06
CA GLU A 171 27.54 -5.38 6.14
C GLU A 171 26.56 -5.22 4.97
N ASP A 172 25.81 -6.26 4.64
CA ASP A 172 24.90 -6.39 3.49
C ASP A 172 23.49 -6.84 3.91
N SER A 173 23.18 -6.88 5.21
CA SER A 173 21.87 -7.32 5.68
C SER A 173 21.35 -6.55 6.90
N PHE A 174 20.04 -6.35 6.96
CA PHE A 174 19.38 -5.64 8.05
C PHE A 174 17.95 -6.13 8.29
N LEU A 175 17.46 -5.87 9.51
CA LEU A 175 16.08 -6.10 9.93
C LEU A 175 15.34 -4.77 10.08
N ILE A 176 14.09 -4.75 9.64
CA ILE A 176 13.14 -3.68 9.94
C ILE A 176 11.80 -4.27 10.40
N SER A 177 11.21 -3.67 11.42
CA SER A 177 9.90 -4.06 11.93
C SER A 177 9.10 -2.84 12.36
N ASP A 178 7.78 -2.98 12.40
CA ASP A 178 6.86 -2.02 13.01
C ASP A 178 6.94 -2.01 14.55
N ARG A 179 7.68 -2.96 15.15
CA ARG A 179 7.84 -3.11 16.59
C ARG A 179 9.25 -3.53 16.98
N SER A 180 9.71 -3.04 18.13
CA SER A 180 11.01 -3.49 18.69
C SER A 180 10.98 -4.97 19.08
N SER A 181 9.84 -5.44 19.61
CA SER A 181 9.68 -6.81 20.07
C SER A 181 9.84 -7.83 18.94
N GLY A 182 9.34 -7.51 17.74
CA GLY A 182 9.49 -8.37 16.57
C GLY A 182 10.96 -8.60 16.20
N VAL A 183 11.79 -7.55 16.21
CA VAL A 183 13.23 -7.67 15.91
C VAL A 183 13.96 -8.44 17.01
N LYS A 184 13.59 -8.23 18.28
CA LYS A 184 14.17 -8.97 19.43
C LYS A 184 13.93 -10.47 19.29
N THR A 185 12.73 -10.91 18.91
CA THR A 185 12.43 -12.32 18.65
C THR A 185 13.35 -12.93 17.59
N ILE A 186 13.65 -12.19 16.51
CA ILE A 186 14.59 -12.66 15.47
C ILE A 186 16.03 -12.73 16.01
N ILE A 187 16.43 -11.78 16.85
CA ILE A 187 17.77 -11.78 17.49
C ILE A 187 17.90 -12.93 18.50
N ASP A 188 16.85 -13.26 19.26
CA ASP A 188 16.84 -14.44 20.12
C ASP A 188 17.03 -15.74 19.30
N GLN A 189 16.31 -15.84 18.18
CA GLN A 189 16.43 -16.96 17.23
C GLN A 189 17.83 -17.05 16.60
N LEU A 190 18.52 -15.92 16.36
CA LEU A 190 19.92 -15.89 15.90
C LEU A 190 20.87 -16.60 16.89
N GLN A 191 20.60 -16.51 18.19
CA GLN A 191 21.42 -17.18 19.22
C GLN A 191 21.11 -18.67 19.32
N ASN A 192 19.85 -19.07 19.08
CA ASN A 192 19.38 -20.46 19.18
C ASN A 192 19.58 -21.26 17.88
N ARG A 193 20.85 -21.56 17.54
CA ARG A 193 21.25 -22.13 16.24
C ARG A 193 20.70 -23.52 15.90
N ASP A 194 20.18 -24.24 16.89
CA ASP A 194 19.70 -25.62 16.74
C ASP A 194 18.25 -25.69 16.21
N ASN A 195 17.44 -24.65 16.44
CA ASN A 195 16.03 -24.67 16.04
C ASN A 195 15.82 -24.12 14.61
N ARG A 196 16.00 -24.97 13.58
CA ARG A 196 15.86 -24.59 12.15
C ARG A 196 14.60 -25.16 11.49
N VAL A 197 13.47 -25.09 12.16
CA VAL A 197 12.20 -25.70 11.69
C VAL A 197 11.79 -25.17 10.31
N TRP A 198 11.82 -23.84 10.10
CA TRP A 198 11.45 -23.25 8.81
C TRP A 198 12.44 -23.54 7.70
N SER A 199 13.75 -23.61 8.00
CA SER A 199 14.75 -24.03 6.99
C SER A 199 14.51 -25.46 6.52
N LYS A 200 14.11 -26.37 7.42
CA LYS A 200 13.76 -27.76 7.08
C LYS A 200 12.45 -27.83 6.28
N ARG A 201 11.40 -27.13 6.73
CA ARG A 201 10.07 -27.11 6.08
C ARG A 201 10.12 -26.56 4.66
N LEU A 202 10.86 -25.46 4.44
CA LEU A 202 10.97 -24.81 3.14
C LEU A 202 12.18 -25.30 2.33
N ALA A 203 12.96 -26.27 2.81
CA ALA A 203 14.09 -26.82 2.06
C ALA A 203 13.76 -27.18 0.59
N PRO A 204 12.59 -27.77 0.26
CA PRO A 204 12.23 -28.09 -1.12
C PRO A 204 12.14 -26.86 -2.05
N VAL A 205 11.84 -25.69 -1.49
CA VAL A 205 11.59 -24.45 -2.24
C VAL A 205 12.58 -23.33 -1.89
N ALA A 206 13.61 -23.59 -1.09
CA ALA A 206 14.50 -22.56 -0.56
C ALA A 206 15.29 -21.81 -1.65
N THR A 207 15.45 -22.42 -2.83
CA THR A 207 16.11 -21.84 -4.01
C THR A 207 15.11 -21.31 -5.06
N ALA A 208 13.81 -21.44 -4.83
CA ALA A 208 12.77 -20.91 -5.73
C ALA A 208 12.80 -19.38 -5.77
N SER A 209 12.40 -18.74 -6.88
CA SER A 209 12.41 -17.27 -7.01
C SER A 209 11.57 -16.58 -5.92
N VAL A 210 10.48 -17.23 -5.52
CA VAL A 210 9.68 -16.92 -4.32
C VAL A 210 9.48 -18.22 -3.55
N ALA A 211 9.68 -18.18 -2.24
CA ALA A 211 9.35 -19.26 -1.31
C ALA A 211 8.45 -18.70 -0.23
N GLY A 212 7.46 -19.45 0.21
CA GLY A 212 6.60 -19.04 1.31
C GLY A 212 6.08 -20.23 2.08
N GLY A 213 5.78 -20.05 3.35
CA GLY A 213 5.19 -21.06 4.18
C GLY A 213 4.27 -20.44 5.22
N ILE A 214 3.18 -21.12 5.53
CA ILE A 214 2.21 -20.69 6.54
C ILE A 214 1.89 -21.85 7.47
N ASN A 215 1.93 -21.56 8.76
CA ASN A 215 1.51 -22.45 9.82
C ASN A 215 0.00 -22.41 9.95
N MET A 216 -0.66 -23.27 9.18
CA MET A 216 -2.11 -23.37 9.11
C MET A 216 -2.71 -23.85 10.44
N GLN A 217 -2.00 -24.69 11.19
CA GLN A 217 -2.42 -25.11 12.53
C GLN A 217 -2.43 -23.93 13.51
N ALA A 218 -1.36 -23.14 13.55
CA ALA A 218 -1.30 -21.94 14.39
C ALA A 218 -2.38 -20.92 13.99
N LEU A 219 -2.57 -20.71 12.68
CA LEU A 219 -3.62 -19.85 12.14
C LEU A 219 -5.01 -20.29 12.61
N ARG A 220 -5.34 -21.58 12.49
CA ARG A 220 -6.61 -22.17 12.95
C ARG A 220 -6.81 -21.99 14.45
N SER A 221 -5.80 -22.32 15.25
CA SER A 221 -5.90 -22.29 16.71
C SER A 221 -6.13 -20.88 17.28
N ARG A 222 -5.50 -19.86 16.68
CA ARG A 222 -5.55 -18.49 17.19
C ARG A 222 -6.71 -17.66 16.64
N LEU A 223 -7.11 -17.90 15.40
CA LEU A 223 -8.13 -17.09 14.73
C LEU A 223 -9.50 -17.79 14.67
N GLY A 224 -9.55 -19.10 14.92
CA GLY A 224 -10.76 -19.87 15.13
C GLY A 224 -11.78 -19.82 13.98
N GLU A 225 -13.05 -20.03 14.32
CA GLU A 225 -14.18 -20.02 13.37
C GLU A 225 -14.55 -18.62 12.88
N ALA A 226 -14.22 -17.57 13.64
CA ALA A 226 -14.57 -16.18 13.33
C ALA A 226 -14.02 -15.71 11.97
N LEU A 227 -12.87 -16.24 11.56
CA LEU A 227 -12.25 -15.92 10.27
C LEU A 227 -12.83 -16.73 9.11
N ILE A 228 -13.35 -17.93 9.40
CA ILE A 228 -13.76 -18.92 8.39
C ILE A 228 -15.25 -18.87 8.08
N GLN A 229 -16.09 -18.52 9.05
CA GLN A 229 -17.55 -18.41 8.85
C GLN A 229 -17.94 -17.48 7.69
N PRO A 230 -17.29 -16.32 7.48
CA PRO A 230 -17.57 -15.50 6.29
C PRO A 230 -17.11 -16.14 4.98
N LEU A 231 -16.05 -16.96 5.02
CA LEU A 231 -15.51 -17.62 3.83
C LEU A 231 -16.39 -18.80 3.40
N THR A 232 -16.90 -19.58 4.35
CA THR A 232 -17.79 -20.72 4.06
C THR A 232 -19.07 -20.28 3.34
N GLN A 233 -19.59 -19.10 3.69
CA GLN A 233 -20.79 -18.53 3.06
C GLN A 233 -20.52 -17.91 1.68
N ARG A 234 -19.29 -17.45 1.43
CA ARG A 234 -18.93 -16.69 0.21
C ARG A 234 -18.29 -17.53 -0.89
N ILE A 235 -17.77 -18.71 -0.56
CA ILE A 235 -17.05 -19.57 -1.52
C ILE A 235 -17.91 -20.81 -1.79
N PRO A 236 -18.61 -20.90 -2.94
CA PRO A 236 -19.44 -22.06 -3.27
C PRO A 236 -18.66 -23.39 -3.27
N ALA A 237 -17.36 -23.33 -3.59
CA ALA A 237 -16.46 -24.46 -3.58
C ALA A 237 -15.90 -24.81 -2.18
N TRP A 238 -16.35 -24.16 -1.10
CA TRP A 238 -15.82 -24.36 0.25
C TRP A 238 -15.73 -25.84 0.68
N PRO A 239 -16.76 -26.70 0.45
CA PRO A 239 -16.68 -28.11 0.83
C PRO A 239 -15.50 -28.88 0.21
N MET A 240 -15.01 -28.45 -0.96
CA MET A 240 -13.89 -29.09 -1.66
C MET A 240 -12.52 -28.63 -1.14
N ILE A 241 -12.42 -27.40 -0.61
CA ILE A 241 -11.18 -26.85 -0.03
C ILE A 241 -11.11 -27.03 1.48
N ALA A 242 -12.23 -27.32 2.14
CA ALA A 242 -12.30 -27.53 3.59
C ALA A 242 -11.31 -28.59 4.09
N PRO A 243 -11.07 -29.74 3.41
CA PRO A 243 -10.07 -30.71 3.84
C PRO A 243 -8.65 -30.12 3.86
N ILE A 244 -8.30 -29.26 2.90
CA ILE A 244 -7.01 -28.57 2.87
C ILE A 244 -6.88 -27.66 4.09
N TRP A 245 -7.94 -26.89 4.39
CA TRP A 245 -7.97 -26.03 5.58
C TRP A 245 -7.87 -26.83 6.88
N GLN A 246 -8.59 -27.94 7.02
CA GLN A 246 -8.71 -28.69 8.27
C GLN A 246 -7.47 -29.55 8.55
N ASN A 247 -6.90 -30.16 7.53
CA ASN A 247 -5.91 -31.24 7.68
C ASN A 247 -4.46 -30.79 7.47
N THR A 248 -4.23 -29.65 6.84
CA THR A 248 -2.87 -29.14 6.61
C THR A 248 -2.30 -28.53 7.89
N GLU A 249 -1.12 -28.95 8.31
CA GLU A 249 -0.36 -28.26 9.37
C GLU A 249 0.41 -27.08 8.79
N ILE A 250 1.22 -27.33 7.76
CA ILE A 250 2.01 -26.34 7.06
C ILE A 250 1.68 -26.37 5.57
N ALA A 251 1.34 -25.21 5.01
CA ALA A 251 1.26 -25.03 3.57
C ALA A 251 2.48 -24.25 3.09
N THR A 252 3.19 -24.78 2.10
CA THR A 252 4.39 -24.19 1.50
C THR A 252 4.13 -23.87 0.03
N LEU A 253 4.69 -22.77 -0.45
CA LEU A 253 4.63 -22.28 -1.82
C LEU A 253 6.05 -22.05 -2.34
N GLY A 254 6.39 -22.63 -3.48
CA GLY A 254 7.55 -22.31 -4.29
C GLY A 254 7.11 -21.80 -5.65
N ILE A 255 7.66 -20.65 -6.06
CA ILE A 255 7.49 -20.12 -7.41
C ILE A 255 8.88 -19.95 -8.02
N THR A 256 9.14 -20.64 -9.12
CA THR A 256 10.39 -20.54 -9.86
C THR A 256 10.13 -19.93 -11.23
N LEU A 257 10.72 -18.76 -11.46
CA LEU A 257 10.76 -18.11 -12.76
C LEU A 257 12.12 -18.40 -13.38
N GLN A 258 12.17 -19.31 -14.35
CA GLN A 258 13.37 -19.65 -15.13
C GLN A 258 12.93 -20.47 -16.36
N LYS A 259 13.07 -19.92 -17.57
CA LYS A 259 12.61 -20.57 -18.83
C LYS A 259 11.13 -21.01 -18.80
N GLY A 260 10.32 -20.32 -18.01
CA GLY A 260 8.94 -20.68 -17.68
C GLY A 260 8.62 -20.32 -16.23
N LEU A 261 7.38 -20.61 -15.82
CA LEU A 261 6.92 -20.44 -14.44
C LEU A 261 6.61 -21.82 -13.86
N SER A 262 7.29 -22.22 -12.79
CA SER A 262 6.93 -23.42 -12.03
C SER A 262 6.31 -23.02 -10.70
N LEU A 263 5.19 -23.64 -10.36
CA LEU A 263 4.49 -23.52 -9.10
C LEU A 263 4.58 -24.85 -8.37
N GLU A 264 5.01 -24.82 -7.12
CA GLU A 264 5.04 -25.96 -6.22
C GLU A 264 4.32 -25.60 -4.92
N LEU A 265 3.29 -26.36 -4.57
CA LEU A 265 2.57 -26.26 -3.32
C LEU A 265 2.80 -27.55 -2.53
N LEU A 266 3.22 -27.44 -1.28
CA LEU A 266 3.42 -28.59 -0.41
C LEU A 266 2.54 -28.45 0.82
N PHE A 267 1.81 -29.52 1.14
CA PHE A 267 0.90 -29.58 2.28
C PHE A 267 1.40 -30.66 3.23
N GLU A 268 1.96 -30.26 4.36
CA GLU A 268 2.37 -31.17 5.43
C GLU A 268 1.17 -31.48 6.32
N GLN A 269 1.02 -32.75 6.68
CA GLN A 269 -0.13 -33.28 7.41
C GLN A 269 0.24 -34.59 8.13
N ASN A 270 -0.56 -35.01 9.12
CA ASN A 270 -0.27 -36.24 9.88
C ASN A 270 -0.95 -37.51 9.33
N ASN A 271 -2.27 -37.53 9.13
CA ASN A 271 -3.02 -38.78 8.82
C ASN A 271 -4.05 -38.71 7.66
N ASN A 272 -4.15 -37.60 6.94
CA ASN A 272 -5.20 -37.31 5.95
C ASN A 272 -4.65 -37.00 4.54
N SER A 273 -3.48 -37.53 4.17
CA SER A 273 -2.85 -37.27 2.86
C SER A 273 -3.71 -37.71 1.68
N GLU A 274 -4.36 -38.88 1.74
CA GLU A 274 -5.25 -39.37 0.68
C GLU A 274 -6.44 -38.41 0.45
N GLN A 275 -7.11 -38.00 1.52
CA GLN A 275 -8.25 -37.07 1.42
C GLN A 275 -7.82 -35.73 0.83
N LEU A 276 -6.63 -35.24 1.22
CA LEU A 276 -6.09 -33.98 0.72
C LEU A 276 -5.68 -34.06 -0.75
N LYS A 277 -5.06 -35.17 -1.15
CA LYS A 277 -4.75 -35.47 -2.56
C LYS A 277 -6.03 -35.51 -3.41
N GLN A 278 -7.04 -36.26 -2.98
CA GLN A 278 -8.33 -36.34 -3.68
C GLN A 278 -9.02 -34.98 -3.79
N SER A 279 -8.90 -34.14 -2.75
CA SER A 279 -9.44 -32.77 -2.78
C SER A 279 -8.75 -31.92 -3.84
N LEU A 280 -7.42 -31.97 -3.92
CA LEU A 280 -6.63 -31.24 -4.93
C LEU A 280 -6.91 -31.74 -6.35
N GLU A 281 -6.98 -33.06 -6.55
CA GLU A 281 -7.34 -33.66 -7.85
C GLU A 281 -8.77 -33.29 -8.28
N GLY A 282 -9.70 -33.29 -7.32
CA GLY A 282 -11.08 -32.85 -7.54
C GLY A 282 -11.17 -31.39 -7.97
N LEU A 283 -10.39 -30.50 -7.35
CA LEU A 283 -10.30 -29.10 -7.75
C LEU A 283 -9.73 -28.91 -9.16
N LEU A 284 -8.71 -29.70 -9.54
CA LEU A 284 -8.17 -29.69 -10.90
C LEU A 284 -9.22 -30.13 -11.93
N LEU A 285 -9.97 -31.19 -11.61
CA LEU A 285 -11.05 -31.67 -12.48
C LEU A 285 -12.17 -30.63 -12.62
N LEU A 286 -12.57 -30.00 -11.51
CA LEU A 286 -13.56 -28.93 -11.53
C LEU A 286 -13.10 -27.77 -12.41
N GLY A 287 -11.85 -27.32 -12.25
CA GLY A 287 -11.28 -26.24 -13.07
C GLY A 287 -11.31 -26.56 -14.56
N LYS A 288 -10.91 -27.78 -14.96
CA LYS A 288 -11.01 -28.26 -16.35
C LYS A 288 -12.44 -28.22 -16.87
N ASN A 289 -13.40 -28.71 -16.08
CA ASN A 289 -14.80 -28.74 -16.45
C ASN A 289 -15.38 -27.33 -16.60
N MET A 290 -15.00 -26.39 -15.73
CA MET A 290 -15.42 -25.00 -15.82
C MET A 290 -14.91 -24.32 -17.09
N ILE A 291 -13.67 -24.57 -17.51
CA ILE A 291 -13.13 -24.02 -18.79
C ILE A 291 -13.96 -24.54 -19.97
N ARG A 292 -14.21 -25.85 -20.04
CA ARG A 292 -15.03 -26.45 -21.10
C ARG A 292 -16.46 -25.94 -21.09
N GLN A 293 -17.06 -25.80 -19.90
CA GLN A 293 -18.39 -25.25 -19.75
C GLN A 293 -18.45 -23.78 -20.18
N PHE A 294 -17.44 -22.98 -19.85
CA PHE A 294 -17.37 -21.57 -20.27
C PHE A 294 -17.33 -21.42 -21.78
N GLN A 295 -16.50 -22.22 -22.47
CA GLN A 295 -16.42 -22.25 -23.94
C GLN A 295 -17.77 -22.63 -24.56
N THR A 296 -18.35 -23.75 -24.14
CA THR A 296 -19.66 -24.21 -24.65
C THR A 296 -20.81 -23.24 -24.34
N THR A 297 -20.78 -22.55 -23.19
CA THR A 297 -21.79 -21.53 -22.86
C THR A 297 -21.69 -20.30 -23.76
N ARG A 298 -20.46 -19.83 -24.05
CA ARG A 298 -20.21 -18.70 -24.96
C ARG A 298 -20.70 -18.99 -26.38
N GLU A 299 -20.46 -20.21 -26.87
CA GLU A 299 -20.98 -20.70 -28.15
C GLU A 299 -22.51 -20.69 -28.17
N LYS A 300 -23.16 -21.24 -27.13
CA LYS A 300 -24.63 -21.24 -27.00
C LYS A 300 -25.25 -19.85 -26.94
N LEU A 301 -24.54 -18.86 -26.40
CA LEU A 301 -24.99 -17.48 -26.31
C LEU A 301 -24.73 -16.66 -27.58
N ASN A 302 -24.31 -17.28 -28.70
CA ASN A 302 -23.90 -16.60 -29.94
C ASN A 302 -22.86 -15.49 -29.71
N ARG A 303 -21.99 -15.67 -28.71
CA ARG A 303 -20.87 -14.77 -28.42
C ARG A 303 -19.58 -15.60 -28.45
N PRO A 304 -19.11 -16.05 -29.63
CA PRO A 304 -17.92 -16.88 -29.72
C PRO A 304 -16.71 -16.16 -29.13
N LEU A 305 -15.78 -16.93 -28.57
CA LEU A 305 -14.50 -16.41 -28.12
C LEU A 305 -13.63 -16.08 -29.33
N ARG A 306 -12.79 -15.05 -29.20
CA ARG A 306 -11.80 -14.72 -30.22
C ARG A 306 -10.75 -15.85 -30.32
N PRO A 307 -10.09 -16.05 -31.47
CA PRO A 307 -9.08 -17.10 -31.63
C PRO A 307 -7.97 -17.08 -30.57
N GLU A 308 -7.55 -15.88 -30.15
CA GLU A 308 -6.58 -15.64 -29.08
C GLU A 308 -7.08 -16.13 -27.70
N GLU A 309 -8.35 -15.89 -27.38
CA GLU A 309 -9.00 -16.33 -26.13
C GLU A 309 -9.14 -17.86 -26.09
N VAL A 310 -9.52 -18.47 -27.23
CA VAL A 310 -9.57 -19.94 -27.36
C VAL A 310 -8.18 -20.55 -27.15
N SER A 311 -7.16 -19.96 -27.78
CA SER A 311 -5.77 -20.39 -27.65
C SER A 311 -5.28 -20.31 -26.20
N TYR A 312 -5.61 -19.23 -25.49
CA TYR A 312 -5.28 -19.05 -24.08
C TYR A 312 -5.98 -20.09 -23.18
N LEU A 313 -7.29 -20.30 -23.35
CA LEU A 313 -8.03 -21.30 -22.56
C LEU A 313 -7.51 -22.72 -22.80
N LYS A 314 -7.13 -23.06 -24.04
CA LYS A 314 -6.52 -24.36 -24.36
C LYS A 314 -5.18 -24.56 -23.66
N ARG A 315 -4.34 -23.51 -23.58
CA ARG A 315 -3.08 -23.55 -22.81
C ARG A 315 -3.33 -23.73 -21.31
N LEU A 316 -4.32 -23.04 -20.75
CA LEU A 316 -4.70 -23.23 -19.35
C LEU A 316 -5.21 -24.64 -19.07
N GLU A 317 -6.04 -25.21 -19.94
CA GLU A 317 -6.50 -26.59 -19.82
C GLU A 317 -5.33 -27.58 -19.87
N GLN A 318 -4.34 -27.34 -20.74
CA GLN A 318 -3.13 -28.13 -20.82
C GLN A 318 -2.34 -28.09 -19.50
N VAL A 319 -2.18 -26.90 -18.89
CA VAL A 319 -1.52 -26.78 -17.58
C VAL A 319 -2.22 -27.61 -16.52
N PHE A 320 -3.56 -27.54 -16.42
CA PHE A 320 -4.29 -28.39 -15.47
C PHE A 320 -4.15 -29.88 -15.77
N THR A 321 -3.91 -30.26 -17.03
CA THR A 321 -3.72 -31.65 -17.45
C THR A 321 -2.33 -32.16 -17.11
N GLU A 322 -1.31 -31.30 -17.23
CA GLU A 322 0.09 -31.63 -16.93
C GLU A 322 0.44 -31.46 -15.43
N THR A 323 -0.44 -30.82 -14.65
CA THR A 323 -0.26 -30.63 -13.21
C THR A 323 -0.29 -31.97 -12.47
N GLN A 324 0.70 -32.19 -11.62
CA GLN A 324 0.86 -33.42 -10.85
C GLN A 324 0.49 -33.19 -9.39
N VAL A 325 -0.28 -34.11 -8.83
CA VAL A 325 -0.53 -34.21 -7.38
C VAL A 325 0.09 -35.52 -6.91
N THR A 326 1.19 -35.42 -6.17
CA THR A 326 1.89 -36.57 -5.60
C THR A 326 1.71 -36.59 -4.09
N GLN A 327 1.86 -37.77 -3.51
CA GLN A 327 1.68 -37.99 -2.08
C GLN A 327 2.81 -38.87 -1.56
N ASP A 328 3.32 -38.46 -0.41
CA ASP A 328 4.15 -39.21 0.52
C ASP A 328 3.39 -39.26 1.87
N ASN A 329 3.76 -40.16 2.78
CA ASN A 329 3.04 -40.48 4.01
C ASN A 329 2.51 -39.23 4.74
N SER A 330 3.38 -38.23 4.96
CA SER A 330 3.05 -36.98 5.67
C SER A 330 2.92 -35.75 4.78
N ARG A 331 3.00 -35.88 3.45
CA ARG A 331 3.07 -34.72 2.55
C ARG A 331 2.34 -34.94 1.23
N VAL A 332 1.54 -33.96 0.84
CA VAL A 332 0.97 -33.89 -0.52
C VAL A 332 1.60 -32.73 -1.27
N THR A 333 2.09 -33.01 -2.47
CA THR A 333 2.74 -32.02 -3.33
C THR A 333 1.90 -31.80 -4.58
N PHE A 334 1.59 -30.55 -4.85
CA PHE A 334 0.97 -30.08 -6.09
C PHE A 334 2.01 -29.33 -6.90
N LYS A 335 2.32 -29.80 -8.10
CA LYS A 335 3.34 -29.21 -8.96
C LYS A 335 2.78 -28.90 -10.34
N SER A 336 2.94 -27.65 -10.77
CA SER A 336 2.47 -27.15 -12.05
C SER A 336 3.58 -26.38 -12.76
N VAL A 337 3.63 -26.51 -14.09
CA VAL A 337 4.60 -25.82 -14.94
C VAL A 337 3.84 -25.10 -16.04
N PHE A 338 4.09 -23.80 -16.13
CA PHE A 338 3.53 -22.88 -17.10
C PHE A 338 4.62 -22.54 -18.10
N LYS A 339 4.32 -22.78 -19.38
CA LYS A 339 5.22 -22.43 -20.47
C LYS A 339 5.35 -20.90 -20.60
N GLN A 340 6.47 -20.46 -21.18
CA GLN A 340 6.83 -19.05 -21.27
C GLN A 340 5.82 -18.22 -22.06
N ASP A 341 5.17 -18.79 -23.07
CA ASP A 341 4.16 -18.11 -23.89
C ASP A 341 2.90 -17.73 -23.09
N LEU A 342 2.45 -18.61 -22.18
CA LEU A 342 1.35 -18.33 -21.28
C LEU A 342 1.72 -17.23 -20.27
N LEU A 343 2.95 -17.25 -19.76
CA LEU A 343 3.46 -16.23 -18.85
C LEU A 343 3.54 -14.85 -19.50
N SER A 344 4.05 -14.75 -20.73
CA SER A 344 4.10 -13.48 -21.47
C SER A 344 2.70 -12.86 -21.63
N GLN A 345 1.70 -13.69 -21.99
CA GLN A 345 0.31 -13.22 -22.10
C GLN A 345 -0.26 -12.74 -20.76
N MET A 346 0.10 -13.42 -19.65
CA MET A 346 -0.30 -12.96 -18.31
C MET A 346 0.32 -11.59 -17.99
N VAL A 347 1.60 -11.38 -18.32
CA VAL A 347 2.29 -10.10 -18.12
C VAL A 347 1.62 -8.98 -18.91
N ASP A 348 1.30 -9.22 -20.18
CA ASP A 348 0.64 -8.23 -21.05
C ASP A 348 -0.72 -7.77 -20.49
N LEU A 349 -1.52 -8.71 -19.97
CA LEU A 349 -2.81 -8.41 -19.33
C LEU A 349 -2.65 -7.70 -17.98
N THR A 350 -1.53 -7.92 -17.30
CA THR A 350 -1.28 -7.40 -15.95
C THR A 350 -0.84 -5.93 -15.99
N ILE A 351 -0.15 -5.48 -17.04
CA ILE A 351 0.36 -4.10 -17.13
C ILE A 351 -0.76 -3.03 -17.05
N PRO A 352 -1.85 -3.10 -17.85
CA PRO A 352 -2.96 -2.15 -17.72
C PRO A 352 -3.61 -2.20 -16.34
N ALA A 353 -3.75 -3.39 -15.75
CA ALA A 353 -4.31 -3.57 -14.43
C ALA A 353 -3.43 -2.91 -13.34
N ILE A 354 -2.10 -3.06 -13.43
CA ILE A 354 -1.13 -2.38 -12.56
C ILE A 354 -1.28 -0.87 -12.68
N LEU A 355 -1.37 -0.33 -13.90
CA LEU A 355 -1.52 1.10 -14.15
C LEU A 355 -2.82 1.65 -13.53
N GLN A 356 -3.93 0.95 -13.73
CA GLN A 356 -5.22 1.31 -13.13
C GLN A 356 -5.19 1.25 -11.61
N ALA A 357 -4.59 0.20 -11.04
CA ALA A 357 -4.43 0.06 -9.60
C ALA A 357 -3.56 1.19 -9.02
N ARG A 358 -2.48 1.58 -9.70
CA ARG A 358 -1.63 2.73 -9.31
C ARG A 358 -2.40 4.04 -9.34
N ALA A 359 -3.14 4.32 -10.42
CA ALA A 359 -3.96 5.52 -10.52
C ALA A 359 -5.01 5.57 -9.39
N ALA A 360 -5.67 4.45 -9.10
CA ALA A 360 -6.61 4.33 -7.99
C ALA A 360 -5.94 4.53 -6.61
N ALA A 361 -4.74 4.00 -6.41
CA ALA A 361 -3.97 4.20 -5.18
C ALA A 361 -3.59 5.68 -4.98
N ARG A 362 -3.10 6.37 -6.02
CA ARG A 362 -2.78 7.81 -5.96
C ARG A 362 -4.03 8.65 -5.64
N ARG A 363 -5.17 8.34 -6.25
CA ARG A 363 -6.48 8.96 -5.91
C ARG A 363 -6.87 8.71 -4.45
N SER A 364 -6.68 7.49 -3.95
CA SER A 364 -6.94 7.14 -2.56
C SER A 364 -6.08 7.96 -1.58
N VAL A 365 -4.79 8.15 -1.91
CA VAL A 365 -3.89 9.00 -1.12
C VAL A 365 -4.38 10.45 -1.14
N SER A 366 -4.73 11.02 -2.30
CA SER A 366 -5.24 12.39 -2.36
C SER A 366 -6.51 12.58 -1.53
N LYS A 367 -7.48 11.66 -1.67
CA LYS A 367 -8.69 11.63 -0.85
C LYS A 367 -8.36 11.60 0.64
N ASN A 368 -7.32 10.86 1.03
CA ASN A 368 -6.92 10.73 2.42
C ASN A 368 -6.18 11.97 2.95
N ASN A 369 -5.41 12.66 2.10
CA ASN A 369 -4.83 13.96 2.42
C ASN A 369 -5.91 14.99 2.77
N ILE A 370 -6.95 15.12 1.94
CA ILE A 370 -8.09 15.99 2.25
C ILE A 370 -8.75 15.60 3.57
N LYS A 371 -8.96 14.30 3.84
CA LYS A 371 -9.50 13.88 5.15
C LYS A 371 -8.62 14.29 6.32
N HIS A 372 -7.30 14.20 6.18
CA HIS A 372 -6.38 14.65 7.23
C HIS A 372 -6.45 16.17 7.43
N ILE A 373 -6.51 16.95 6.34
CA ILE A 373 -6.72 18.41 6.40
C ILE A 373 -8.04 18.73 7.10
N MET A 374 -9.13 18.07 6.70
CA MET A 374 -10.44 18.30 7.29
C MET A 374 -10.48 17.92 8.78
N LEU A 375 -9.83 16.82 9.18
CA LEU A 375 -9.70 16.45 10.58
C LEU A 375 -8.93 17.51 11.38
N ALA A 376 -7.83 18.03 10.81
CA ALA A 376 -7.08 19.12 11.43
C ALA A 376 -7.91 20.40 11.55
N LEU A 377 -8.72 20.73 10.53
CA LEU A 377 -9.67 21.86 10.57
C LEU A 377 -10.73 21.68 11.67
N HIS A 378 -11.23 20.45 11.87
CA HIS A 378 -12.18 20.15 12.95
C HIS A 378 -11.51 20.27 14.33
N ASN A 379 -10.30 19.75 14.51
CA ASN A 379 -9.56 19.92 15.76
C ASN A 379 -9.23 21.39 16.06
N TYR A 380 -8.97 22.19 15.02
CA TYR A 380 -8.83 23.64 15.15
C TYR A 380 -10.17 24.27 15.56
N HIS A 381 -11.28 23.90 14.89
CA HIS A 381 -12.62 24.37 15.22
C HIS A 381 -13.02 24.02 16.66
N ASP A 382 -12.74 22.81 17.15
CA ASP A 382 -13.05 22.41 18.52
C ASP A 382 -12.38 23.34 19.55
N ARG A 383 -11.17 23.84 19.25
CA ARG A 383 -10.41 24.73 20.11
C ARG A 383 -10.83 26.20 20.00
N TYR A 384 -11.09 26.68 18.77
CA TYR A 384 -11.29 28.12 18.50
C TYR A 384 -12.74 28.47 18.14
N HIS A 385 -13.61 27.47 18.03
CA HIS A 385 -15.04 27.56 17.67
C HIS A 385 -15.35 28.08 16.26
N HIS A 386 -14.33 28.26 15.43
CA HIS A 386 -14.44 28.61 14.01
C HIS A 386 -13.33 27.93 13.21
N PHE A 387 -13.51 27.79 11.89
CA PHE A 387 -12.41 27.44 11.00
C PHE A 387 -11.36 28.55 10.96
N PRO A 388 -10.06 28.23 10.76
CA PRO A 388 -9.04 29.25 10.65
C PRO A 388 -9.39 30.21 9.49
N PRO A 389 -9.21 31.53 9.65
CA PRO A 389 -9.28 32.46 8.53
C PRO A 389 -8.27 32.05 7.45
N ALA A 390 -8.60 32.23 6.16
CA ALA A 390 -7.67 31.90 5.07
C ALA A 390 -6.32 32.64 5.20
N VAL A 391 -6.37 33.88 5.69
CA VAL A 391 -5.21 34.68 6.04
C VAL A 391 -5.24 34.96 7.53
N VAL A 392 -4.24 34.45 8.24
CA VAL A 392 -4.02 34.64 9.67
C VAL A 392 -3.02 35.76 9.86
N MET A 393 -3.35 36.77 10.67
CA MET A 393 -2.41 37.86 10.95
C MET A 393 -1.45 37.44 12.07
N GLY A 394 -0.16 37.73 11.89
CA GLY A 394 0.88 37.49 12.88
C GLY A 394 0.67 38.30 14.16
N PRO A 395 1.53 38.11 15.19
CA PRO A 395 1.41 38.80 16.47
C PRO A 395 1.48 40.33 16.38
N ASP A 396 2.04 40.85 15.29
CA ASP A 396 2.11 42.28 14.97
C ASP A 396 0.78 42.84 14.42
N GLY A 397 -0.21 41.98 14.15
CA GLY A 397 -1.50 42.30 13.57
C GLY A 397 -1.46 42.73 12.10
N LYS A 398 -0.31 42.58 11.42
CA LYS A 398 -0.07 43.11 10.06
C LYS A 398 0.49 42.10 9.09
N THR A 399 1.29 41.14 9.56
CA THR A 399 1.98 40.19 8.70
C THR A 399 1.05 39.02 8.35
N PRO A 400 0.72 38.78 7.07
CA PRO A 400 -0.22 37.73 6.67
C PRO A 400 0.45 36.35 6.58
N HIS A 401 -0.23 35.34 7.11
CA HIS A 401 0.18 33.94 7.10
C HIS A 401 -0.93 33.01 6.61
N SER A 402 -0.53 31.90 6.01
CA SER A 402 -1.46 30.88 5.51
C SER A 402 -2.08 30.10 6.67
N TRP A 403 -3.40 29.84 6.60
CA TRP A 403 -4.10 28.91 7.52
C TRP A 403 -3.43 27.53 7.62
N ARG A 404 -2.71 27.11 6.56
CA ARG A 404 -1.97 25.85 6.54
C ARG A 404 -0.87 25.79 7.59
N VAL A 405 -0.27 26.93 7.95
CA VAL A 405 0.74 27.01 9.01
C VAL A 405 0.10 26.73 10.37
N GLU A 406 -1.07 27.32 10.66
CA GLU A 406 -1.83 27.09 11.89
C GLU A 406 -2.30 25.63 12.05
N LEU A 407 -2.40 24.87 10.96
CA LEU A 407 -2.76 23.45 11.02
C LEU A 407 -1.61 22.52 11.36
N LEU A 408 -0.35 22.95 11.28
CA LEU A 408 0.81 22.07 11.49
C LEU A 408 0.77 21.33 12.85
N PRO A 409 0.43 21.95 14.00
CA PRO A 409 0.30 21.25 15.27
C PRO A 409 -0.73 20.11 15.25
N TYR A 410 -1.81 20.27 14.47
CA TYR A 410 -2.89 19.30 14.33
C TYR A 410 -2.61 18.21 13.28
N LEU A 411 -1.48 18.32 12.58
CA LEU A 411 -1.00 17.40 11.55
C LEU A 411 0.26 16.63 12.00
N ASP A 412 0.53 16.59 13.30
CA ASP A 412 1.75 16.02 13.89
C ASP A 412 3.04 16.70 13.39
N GLN A 413 2.98 18.00 13.06
CA GLN A 413 4.11 18.80 12.55
C GLN A 413 4.55 19.91 13.52
N GLN A 414 4.45 19.69 14.84
CA GLN A 414 4.81 20.68 15.86
C GLN A 414 6.23 21.22 15.69
N ALA A 415 7.22 20.33 15.45
CA ALA A 415 8.60 20.74 15.26
C ALA A 415 8.84 21.62 14.02
N LEU A 416 7.96 21.55 13.01
CA LEU A 416 8.00 22.44 11.85
C LEU A 416 7.33 23.78 12.16
N TYR A 417 6.21 23.76 12.91
CA TYR A 417 5.53 24.95 13.38
C TYR A 417 6.45 25.82 14.23
N ASP A 418 7.16 25.24 15.21
CA ASP A 418 8.05 25.95 16.12
C ASP A 418 9.23 26.65 15.39
N LYS A 419 9.59 26.17 14.19
CA LYS A 419 10.64 26.78 13.37
C LYS A 419 10.14 27.97 12.57
N TYR A 420 8.84 28.03 12.27
CA TYR A 420 8.24 29.08 11.46
C TYR A 420 8.10 30.37 12.26
N ARG A 421 8.54 31.50 11.68
CA ARG A 421 8.52 32.80 12.34
C ARG A 421 7.27 33.57 11.96
N MET A 422 6.30 33.62 12.87
CA MET A 422 5.03 34.38 12.71
C MET A 422 5.20 35.90 12.82
N ASN A 423 6.38 36.38 13.19
CA ASN A 423 6.73 37.80 13.22
C ASN A 423 7.49 38.26 11.96
N GLU A 424 7.66 37.37 10.98
CA GLU A 424 8.32 37.63 9.69
C GLU A 424 7.39 37.21 8.56
N PRO A 425 7.37 37.89 7.40
CA PRO A 425 6.50 37.51 6.31
C PRO A 425 6.84 36.11 5.78
N TRP A 426 5.88 35.48 5.11
CA TRP A 426 6.01 34.11 4.59
C TRP A 426 7.16 33.95 3.58
N ASP A 427 7.52 35.06 2.91
CA ASP A 427 8.58 35.18 1.90
C ASP A 427 9.89 35.78 2.46
N SER A 428 10.02 35.90 3.78
CA SER A 428 11.31 36.19 4.41
C SER A 428 12.36 35.11 4.09
N GLU A 429 13.64 35.47 4.11
CA GLU A 429 14.73 34.52 3.85
C GLU A 429 14.67 33.28 4.78
N HIS A 430 14.22 33.47 6.02
CA HIS A 430 14.04 32.38 6.99
C HIS A 430 12.84 31.49 6.63
N ASN A 431 11.65 32.08 6.42
CA ASN A 431 10.44 31.31 6.15
C ASN A 431 10.44 30.65 4.76
N LEU A 432 11.17 31.19 3.77
CA LEU A 432 11.35 30.53 2.47
C LEU A 432 12.06 29.18 2.58
N LYS A 433 13.08 29.06 3.43
CA LYS A 433 13.76 27.78 3.71
C LYS A 433 12.79 26.75 4.31
N ILE A 434 11.79 27.20 5.06
CA ILE A 434 10.74 26.35 5.62
C ILE A 434 9.72 25.96 4.54
N ALA A 435 9.39 26.88 3.64
CA ALA A 435 8.47 26.65 2.52
C ALA A 435 8.95 25.53 1.58
N GLU A 436 10.26 25.31 1.47
CA GLU A 436 10.87 24.20 0.72
C GLU A 436 10.64 22.82 1.36
N THR A 437 10.22 22.77 2.62
CA THR A 437 9.92 21.51 3.31
C THR A 437 8.64 20.90 2.77
N VAL A 438 8.72 19.67 2.26
CA VAL A 438 7.56 18.90 1.81
C VAL A 438 6.72 18.48 3.02
N VAL A 439 5.49 18.99 3.09
CA VAL A 439 4.46 18.52 4.03
C VAL A 439 3.53 17.57 3.25
N PRO A 440 3.64 16.23 3.43
CA PRO A 440 2.96 15.27 2.55
C PRO A 440 1.44 15.43 2.48
N VAL A 441 0.82 15.95 3.54
CA VAL A 441 -0.63 16.22 3.60
C VAL A 441 -1.06 17.35 2.66
N PHE A 442 -0.18 18.31 2.36
CA PHE A 442 -0.48 19.41 1.43
C PHE A 442 -0.13 19.11 -0.03
N SER A 443 0.62 18.03 -0.31
CA SER A 443 1.06 17.67 -1.66
C SER A 443 0.19 16.56 -2.27
N HIS A 444 -0.16 16.71 -3.55
CA HIS A 444 -0.78 15.66 -4.34
C HIS A 444 0.26 14.60 -4.79
N PRO A 445 -0.07 13.29 -4.85
CA PRO A 445 0.86 12.25 -5.30
C PRO A 445 1.38 12.38 -6.75
N ASN A 446 0.64 13.09 -7.61
CA ASN A 446 1.03 13.43 -8.98
C ASN A 446 1.65 14.84 -9.10
N SER A 447 2.00 15.51 -7.99
CA SER A 447 2.63 16.83 -8.07
C SER A 447 4.09 16.72 -8.49
N ASP A 448 4.47 17.54 -9.48
CA ASP A 448 5.85 17.79 -9.88
C ASP A 448 6.58 18.77 -8.94
N LYS A 449 5.84 19.46 -8.07
CA LYS A 449 6.35 20.42 -7.07
C LYS A 449 5.81 20.04 -5.68
N PRO A 450 6.44 19.09 -4.96
CA PRO A 450 5.89 18.54 -3.71
C PRO A 450 5.93 19.51 -2.53
N ALA A 451 6.70 20.60 -2.62
CA ALA A 451 6.69 21.69 -1.63
C ALA A 451 5.54 22.69 -1.86
N ASN A 452 4.82 22.60 -2.97
CA ASN A 452 3.63 23.42 -3.19
C ASN A 452 2.38 22.78 -2.57
N SER A 453 1.44 23.64 -2.19
CA SER A 453 0.10 23.17 -1.85
C SER A 453 -0.64 22.68 -3.10
N CYS A 454 -1.38 21.60 -2.94
CA CYS A 454 -2.30 21.05 -3.94
C CYS A 454 -3.76 21.08 -3.45
N TYR A 455 -3.99 21.53 -2.22
CA TYR A 455 -5.30 21.58 -1.58
C TYR A 455 -5.56 22.99 -1.06
N PHE A 456 -6.64 23.61 -1.50
CA PHE A 456 -6.91 25.03 -1.32
C PHE A 456 -8.24 25.28 -0.65
N ALA A 457 -8.28 26.28 0.23
CA ALA A 457 -9.53 26.86 0.65
C ALA A 457 -10.16 27.62 -0.53
N VAL A 458 -11.49 27.68 -0.55
CA VAL A 458 -12.21 28.61 -1.43
C VAL A 458 -12.58 29.84 -0.61
N THR A 459 -12.11 30.99 -1.05
CA THR A 459 -12.26 32.28 -0.38
C THR A 459 -13.21 33.19 -1.17
N GLY A 460 -13.72 34.23 -0.52
CA GLY A 460 -14.72 35.13 -1.10
C GLY A 460 -15.98 35.18 -0.25
N ASP A 461 -16.76 36.26 -0.40
CA ASP A 461 -17.93 36.50 0.43
C ASP A 461 -18.92 35.32 0.33
N GLY A 462 -19.42 34.87 1.49
CA GLY A 462 -20.36 33.73 1.55
C GLY A 462 -19.74 32.35 1.41
N THR A 463 -18.40 32.21 1.37
CA THR A 463 -17.70 30.91 1.39
C THR A 463 -17.24 30.53 2.80
N ALA A 464 -16.87 29.27 3.02
CA ALA A 464 -16.40 28.76 4.33
C ALA A 464 -15.11 29.46 4.83
N PHE A 465 -14.38 30.15 3.95
CA PHE A 465 -13.19 30.94 4.28
C PHE A 465 -13.31 32.41 3.84
N GLY A 466 -14.55 32.90 3.65
CA GLY A 466 -14.82 34.28 3.25
C GLY A 466 -14.65 35.30 4.38
N ASN A 467 -14.81 34.86 5.62
CA ASN A 467 -14.76 35.73 6.79
C ASN A 467 -13.33 35.84 7.37
N LYS A 468 -12.84 37.08 7.54
CA LYS A 468 -11.53 37.38 8.13
C LYS A 468 -11.41 36.96 9.60
N GLN A 469 -12.52 36.83 10.32
CA GLN A 469 -12.55 36.33 11.70
C GLN A 469 -12.73 34.79 11.76
N GLY A 470 -12.92 34.13 10.63
CA GLY A 470 -13.25 32.71 10.55
C GLY A 470 -14.76 32.46 10.51
N VAL A 471 -15.14 31.25 10.08
CA VAL A 471 -16.53 30.81 9.94
C VAL A 471 -16.77 29.65 10.91
N SER A 472 -17.81 29.73 11.74
CA SER A 472 -18.21 28.64 12.63
C SER A 472 -19.20 27.70 11.95
N PHE A 473 -19.37 26.48 12.47
CA PHE A 473 -20.41 25.57 11.97
C PHE A 473 -21.84 26.15 12.05
N LYS A 474 -22.10 27.09 12.96
CA LYS A 474 -23.41 27.75 13.08
C LYS A 474 -23.69 28.71 11.93
N ASP A 475 -22.62 29.25 11.32
CA ASP A 475 -22.73 30.19 10.20
C ASP A 475 -22.97 29.46 8.86
N ILE A 476 -22.86 28.13 8.84
CA ILE A 476 -23.05 27.28 7.66
C ILE A 476 -24.49 26.76 7.66
N THR A 477 -25.42 27.58 7.18
CA THR A 477 -26.86 27.31 7.22
C THR A 477 -27.33 26.32 6.15
N ASP A 478 -26.59 26.17 5.04
CA ASP A 478 -26.93 25.21 3.97
C ASP A 478 -26.52 23.77 4.29
N GLY A 479 -25.95 23.55 5.48
CA GLY A 479 -25.54 22.24 5.97
C GLY A 479 -24.06 21.95 5.69
N THR A 480 -23.33 21.57 6.74
CA THR A 480 -21.89 21.31 6.68
C THR A 480 -21.51 20.18 5.72
N SER A 481 -22.42 19.25 5.44
CA SER A 481 -22.20 18.19 4.45
C SER A 481 -22.32 18.66 3.00
N ASN A 482 -22.98 19.79 2.75
CA ASN A 482 -23.26 20.33 1.42
C ASN A 482 -22.36 21.52 1.09
N THR A 483 -21.65 22.09 2.06
CA THR A 483 -20.67 23.15 1.81
C THR A 483 -19.25 22.60 1.68
N ILE A 484 -18.56 22.94 0.59
CA ILE A 484 -17.15 22.65 0.30
C ILE A 484 -16.28 23.65 1.06
N ALA A 485 -15.31 23.12 1.82
CA ALA A 485 -14.28 23.88 2.51
C ALA A 485 -12.97 23.90 1.71
N ILE A 486 -12.52 22.71 1.27
CA ILE A 486 -11.21 22.50 0.65
C ILE A 486 -11.38 21.86 -0.73
N VAL A 487 -10.60 22.30 -1.71
CA VAL A 487 -10.58 21.80 -3.08
C VAL A 487 -9.18 21.36 -3.49
N GLU A 488 -9.08 20.25 -4.20
CA GLU A 488 -7.85 19.86 -4.90
C GLU A 488 -7.69 20.72 -6.17
N ALA A 489 -6.51 21.33 -6.37
CA ALA A 489 -6.20 22.07 -7.58
C ALA A 489 -4.69 22.14 -7.86
N LYS A 490 -4.29 22.06 -9.13
CA LYS A 490 -2.90 22.28 -9.54
C LYS A 490 -2.60 23.78 -9.60
N ARG A 491 -1.66 24.23 -8.76
CA ARG A 491 -1.20 25.63 -8.64
C ARG A 491 0.29 25.69 -8.33
N ASP A 492 0.90 26.83 -8.65
CA ASP A 492 2.29 27.12 -8.30
C ASP A 492 2.38 28.00 -7.05
N ILE A 493 1.86 27.48 -5.94
CA ILE A 493 1.73 28.20 -4.68
C ILE A 493 2.40 27.38 -3.56
N PRO A 494 3.49 27.90 -2.93
CA PRO A 494 4.08 27.29 -1.75
C PRO A 494 3.06 27.18 -0.61
N TRP A 495 3.11 26.12 0.19
CA TRP A 495 2.10 25.89 1.23
C TRP A 495 2.08 26.97 2.34
N THR A 496 3.18 27.69 2.53
CA THR A 496 3.29 28.80 3.50
C THR A 496 2.69 30.12 3.00
N LYS A 497 2.51 30.28 1.68
CA LYS A 497 1.99 31.51 1.08
C LYS A 497 0.51 31.69 1.46
N PRO A 498 0.08 32.85 1.98
CA PRO A 498 -1.32 33.14 2.35
C PRO A 498 -2.17 33.41 1.09
N GLU A 499 -2.17 32.47 0.15
CA GLU A 499 -2.89 32.57 -1.11
C GLU A 499 -3.73 31.30 -1.33
N ASP A 500 -5.00 31.53 -1.64
CA ASP A 500 -5.99 30.50 -1.87
C ASP A 500 -6.88 30.86 -3.07
N ILE A 501 -7.85 30.01 -3.41
CA ILE A 501 -8.64 30.19 -4.62
C ILE A 501 -9.80 31.15 -4.30
N HIS A 502 -9.78 32.32 -4.92
CA HIS A 502 -10.87 33.31 -4.79
C HIS A 502 -12.05 32.96 -5.69
N PHE A 503 -13.27 33.04 -5.13
CA PHE A 503 -14.54 32.90 -5.82
C PHE A 503 -15.37 34.17 -5.58
N ASP A 504 -15.80 34.82 -6.66
CA ASP A 504 -16.53 36.09 -6.66
C ASP A 504 -18.06 35.91 -6.63
N GLY A 505 -18.54 34.68 -6.45
CA GLY A 505 -19.97 34.34 -6.54
C GLY A 505 -20.51 34.19 -7.97
N LYS A 506 -19.72 34.50 -9.00
CA LYS A 506 -20.18 34.53 -10.40
C LYS A 506 -19.45 33.52 -11.28
N LYS A 507 -18.12 33.59 -11.30
CA LYS A 507 -17.28 32.77 -12.18
C LYS A 507 -16.63 31.65 -11.39
N LEU A 508 -16.88 30.41 -11.81
CA LEU A 508 -16.25 29.24 -11.19
C LEU A 508 -14.74 29.25 -11.40
N PRO A 509 -13.93 29.12 -10.34
CA PRO A 509 -12.50 28.90 -10.46
C PRO A 509 -12.19 27.53 -11.06
N LYS A 510 -11.01 27.38 -11.68
CA LYS A 510 -10.55 26.08 -12.18
C LYS A 510 -10.06 25.19 -11.05
N PHE A 511 -10.67 24.03 -10.85
CA PHE A 511 -10.21 23.02 -9.88
C PHE A 511 -9.54 21.82 -10.58
N GLY A 512 -8.96 20.91 -9.79
CA GLY A 512 -8.33 19.70 -10.30
C GLY A 512 -7.03 19.93 -11.08
N GLY A 513 -6.81 19.12 -12.11
CA GLY A 513 -5.61 19.16 -12.96
C GLY A 513 -4.52 18.13 -12.62
N PHE A 514 -4.83 17.15 -11.75
CA PHE A 514 -3.91 16.05 -11.42
C PHE A 514 -4.35 14.67 -11.90
N SER A 515 -5.65 14.48 -12.15
CA SER A 515 -6.25 13.18 -12.43
C SER A 515 -7.37 13.29 -13.44
N GLU A 516 -7.49 12.29 -14.31
CA GLU A 516 -8.58 12.13 -15.25
C GLU A 516 -9.11 10.69 -15.19
N ASN A 517 -10.40 10.51 -15.41
CA ASN A 517 -10.99 9.22 -15.71
C ASN A 517 -10.70 8.85 -17.17
N PRO A 518 -10.31 7.59 -17.44
CA PRO A 518 -10.08 7.15 -18.81
C PRO A 518 -11.37 7.23 -19.63
N PRO A 519 -11.28 7.38 -20.96
CA PRO A 519 -12.42 7.32 -21.87
C PRO A 519 -13.26 6.06 -21.66
N VAL A 520 -14.59 6.19 -21.64
CA VAL A 520 -15.52 5.05 -21.57
C VAL A 520 -16.51 5.15 -22.73
N ASN A 521 -16.65 4.08 -23.53
CA ASN A 521 -17.65 3.98 -24.60
C ASN A 521 -17.65 5.15 -25.60
N GLY A 522 -16.47 5.65 -25.98
CA GLY A 522 -16.34 6.77 -26.94
C GLY A 522 -16.54 8.16 -26.32
N GLN A 523 -16.80 8.27 -25.01
CA GLN A 523 -16.77 9.55 -24.31
C GLN A 523 -15.32 9.99 -24.04
N PRO A 524 -15.02 11.29 -24.10
CA PRO A 524 -13.68 11.80 -23.79
C PRO A 524 -13.30 11.52 -22.34
N ALA A 525 -12.00 11.60 -22.04
CA ALA A 525 -11.52 11.59 -20.66
C ALA A 525 -12.14 12.77 -19.90
N ILE A 526 -12.52 12.55 -18.65
CA ILE A 526 -13.16 13.53 -17.78
C ILE A 526 -12.23 13.79 -16.59
N GLY A 527 -11.86 15.05 -16.34
CA GLY A 527 -11.07 15.43 -15.19
C GLY A 527 -11.79 15.11 -13.89
N VAL A 528 -11.04 14.64 -12.90
CA VAL A 528 -11.57 14.39 -11.56
C VAL A 528 -10.69 15.04 -10.52
N TYR A 529 -11.33 15.52 -9.46
CA TYR A 529 -10.65 16.11 -8.32
C TYR A 529 -11.41 15.81 -7.04
N TYR A 530 -10.73 15.91 -5.90
CA TYR A 530 -11.36 15.72 -4.61
C TYR A 530 -11.65 17.06 -3.93
N VAL A 531 -12.74 17.08 -3.17
CA VAL A 531 -13.12 18.20 -2.29
C VAL A 531 -13.37 17.70 -0.88
N GLY A 532 -13.13 18.55 0.10
CA GLY A 532 -13.47 18.35 1.50
C GLY A 532 -14.70 19.19 1.87
N SER A 533 -15.79 18.54 2.28
CA SER A 533 -16.97 19.21 2.82
C SER A 533 -16.73 19.65 4.26
N CYS A 534 -17.44 20.67 4.74
CA CYS A 534 -17.29 21.22 6.09
C CYS A 534 -17.57 20.18 7.19
N ASP A 535 -18.35 19.12 6.93
CA ASP A 535 -18.57 17.98 7.84
C ASP A 535 -17.37 17.00 7.94
N GLY A 536 -16.30 17.26 7.19
CA GLY A 536 -15.09 16.46 7.16
C GLY A 536 -15.05 15.34 6.13
N ARG A 537 -16.09 15.19 5.28
CA ARG A 537 -16.09 14.18 4.22
C ARG A 537 -15.26 14.63 3.02
N ALA A 538 -14.46 13.71 2.48
CA ALA A 538 -13.81 13.87 1.18
C ALA A 538 -14.65 13.21 0.06
N ARG A 539 -15.05 14.00 -0.95
CA ARG A 539 -15.87 13.59 -2.10
C ARG A 539 -15.09 13.78 -3.40
N MET A 540 -15.32 12.92 -4.39
CA MET A 540 -14.79 13.11 -5.74
C MET A 540 -15.81 13.91 -6.54
N ILE A 541 -15.35 14.90 -7.28
CA ILE A 541 -16.13 15.70 -8.23
C ILE A 541 -15.54 15.52 -9.63
N MET A 542 -16.40 15.47 -10.63
CA MET A 542 -16.02 15.49 -12.04
C MET A 542 -15.93 16.94 -12.52
N ASP A 543 -15.00 17.25 -13.40
CA ASP A 543 -14.81 18.61 -13.95
C ASP A 543 -15.99 19.11 -14.79
N ASN A 544 -16.87 18.21 -15.22
CA ASN A 544 -18.12 18.51 -15.92
C ASN A 544 -19.37 18.53 -15.01
N ILE A 545 -19.19 18.65 -13.68
CA ILE A 545 -20.30 18.89 -12.75
C ILE A 545 -21.11 20.13 -13.18
N ASP A 546 -22.42 20.11 -12.92
CA ASP A 546 -23.28 21.26 -13.17
C ASP A 546 -22.74 22.51 -12.46
N GLU A 547 -22.61 23.61 -13.21
CA GLU A 547 -21.95 24.82 -12.72
C GLU A 547 -22.74 25.48 -11.58
N GLU A 548 -24.07 25.50 -11.66
CA GLU A 548 -24.90 26.11 -10.62
C GLU A 548 -24.86 25.28 -9.34
N LEU A 549 -24.92 23.95 -9.46
CA LEU A 549 -24.72 23.05 -8.32
C LEU A 549 -23.36 23.30 -7.66
N LEU A 550 -22.28 23.39 -8.45
CA LEU A 550 -20.94 23.62 -7.89
C LEU A 550 -20.87 24.98 -7.18
N LYS A 551 -21.47 26.04 -7.73
CA LYS A 551 -21.54 27.36 -7.06
C LYS A 551 -22.25 27.27 -5.71
N THR A 552 -23.40 26.59 -5.64
CA THR A 552 -24.13 26.37 -4.39
C THR A 552 -23.29 25.58 -3.37
N LEU A 553 -22.57 24.54 -3.80
CA LEU A 553 -21.68 23.80 -2.91
C LEU A 553 -20.51 24.65 -2.37
N LEU A 554 -20.15 25.77 -3.00
CA LEU A 554 -19.07 26.66 -2.52
C LEU A 554 -19.54 27.69 -1.47
N THR A 555 -20.85 27.85 -1.28
CA THR A 555 -21.44 28.86 -0.40
C THR A 555 -21.97 28.28 0.92
N ILE A 556 -22.04 29.11 1.95
CA ILE A 556 -22.45 28.72 3.32
C ILE A 556 -23.92 29.05 3.66
N ALA A 557 -24.53 29.98 2.90
CA ALA A 557 -25.86 30.52 3.16
C ALA A 557 -26.55 31.03 1.87
N ASP A 558 -26.74 30.16 0.89
CA ASP A 558 -27.49 30.42 -0.35
C ASP A 558 -29.01 30.22 -0.21
N GLY A 559 -29.45 29.64 0.92
CA GLY A 559 -30.86 29.43 1.23
C GLY A 559 -31.48 28.19 0.60
N LYS A 560 -30.68 27.24 0.08
CA LYS A 560 -31.12 25.96 -0.49
C LYS A 560 -30.45 24.75 0.19
N PRO A 561 -30.80 24.45 1.46
CA PRO A 561 -30.14 23.38 2.23
C PRO A 561 -30.35 21.94 1.71
N ASP A 562 -31.32 21.70 0.82
CA ASP A 562 -31.85 20.36 0.48
C ASP A 562 -31.55 19.84 -0.95
N GLN A 563 -30.58 20.39 -1.69
CA GLN A 563 -30.26 19.94 -3.07
C GLN A 563 -29.12 18.90 -3.17
#